data_AF-A0AA35N4W9-F1
#
_entry.id   AF-A0AA35N4W9-F1
#
_cell.length_a   1.000
_cell.length_b   1.000
_cell.length_c   1.000
_cell.angle_alpha   90.00
_cell.angle_beta   90.00
_cell.angle_gamma   90.00
#
_symmetry.space_group_name_H-M   'P 1'
#
loop_
_entity.id
_entity.type
_entity.pdbx_description
1 polymer ?
#
loop_
_entity_poly.entity_id
_entity_poly.type
_entity_poly.pdbx_seq_one_letter_code
_entity_poly.pdbx_strand_id
1 'polypeptide(L)'
;MASHLSALTGEVWLSLAGCGLNAGQELLMFLTHQHRLGQLGHVVVLSGLNSLAHEALCEVLASPNDPQHARAYQAFLNSFSEGMQPAAPARRQSLWRRIGQALTTPPAESPITWPLSPPEKRLARAADSIGRTLRQWDRLLADSHATLTFILQPLLPWCRDTLPVGEQAMLAALEQQPANFDRLLDGAFDSQLHAAFFRRIKSQADPVPCYDMNGMLSSSPVFGADLFIDRLHLNDLGNNALAKVITAKLGLAQEKHAQRKVTPIKLV
;
A
#
# COMPACT_ATOMS: atom_id res chain seq x y z
N MET A 1 4.05 9.28 -7.52
CA MET A 1 5.05 9.47 -6.44
C MET A 1 6.46 9.80 -6.95
N ALA A 2 7.20 8.87 -7.56
CA ALA A 2 8.61 9.07 -7.92
C ALA A 2 8.87 10.29 -8.80
N SER A 3 7.98 10.58 -9.76
CA SER A 3 8.03 11.80 -10.58
C SER A 3 7.98 13.09 -9.75
N HIS A 4 7.11 13.15 -8.75
CA HIS A 4 7.02 14.30 -7.83
C HIS A 4 8.29 14.44 -6.98
N LEU A 5 8.83 13.33 -6.46
CA LEU A 5 10.11 13.34 -5.73
C LEU A 5 11.25 13.84 -6.62
N SER A 6 11.35 13.36 -7.86
CA SER A 6 12.33 13.88 -8.83
C SER A 6 12.20 15.37 -9.09
N ALA A 7 10.98 15.89 -9.22
CA ALA A 7 10.77 17.31 -9.41
C ALA A 7 11.15 18.15 -8.17
N LEU A 8 10.95 17.60 -6.96
CA LEU A 8 11.20 18.29 -5.69
C LEU A 8 12.66 18.27 -5.25
N THR A 9 13.37 17.15 -5.48
CA THR A 9 14.79 17.00 -5.09
C THR A 9 15.75 17.29 -6.24
N GLY A 10 15.27 17.27 -7.49
CA GLY A 10 16.09 17.37 -8.69
C GLY A 10 17.01 16.17 -8.94
N GLU A 11 16.78 15.06 -8.26
CA GLU A 11 17.48 13.80 -8.45
C GLU A 11 16.60 12.80 -9.20
N VAL A 12 17.21 11.72 -9.71
CA VAL A 12 16.46 10.63 -10.35
C VAL A 12 15.88 9.72 -9.28
N TRP A 13 14.55 9.66 -9.18
CA TRP A 13 13.84 8.73 -8.32
C TRP A 13 13.24 7.60 -9.14
N LEU A 14 13.53 6.37 -8.74
CA LEU A 14 12.95 5.17 -9.32
C LEU A 14 11.98 4.53 -8.32
N SER A 15 10.84 4.06 -8.82
CA SER A 15 9.91 3.27 -8.01
C SER A 15 10.04 1.80 -8.40
N LEU A 16 10.31 0.96 -7.41
CA LEU A 16 10.23 -0.50 -7.52
C LEU A 16 8.93 -1.03 -6.89
N ALA A 17 7.91 -0.18 -6.79
CA ALA A 17 6.62 -0.57 -6.24
C ALA A 17 5.93 -1.60 -7.16
N GLY A 18 5.33 -2.61 -6.55
CA GLY A 18 4.51 -3.61 -7.22
C GLY A 18 3.16 -3.76 -6.53
N CYS A 19 2.17 -4.24 -7.28
CA CYS A 19 0.84 -4.52 -6.72
C CYS A 19 0.93 -5.62 -5.67
N GLY A 20 0.42 -5.36 -4.46
CA GLY A 20 0.24 -6.37 -3.42
C GLY A 20 1.53 -6.98 -2.86
N LEU A 21 2.71 -6.41 -3.11
CA LEU A 21 3.96 -6.97 -2.59
C LEU A 21 4.04 -6.79 -1.07
N ASN A 22 4.40 -7.85 -0.35
CA ASN A 22 4.80 -7.77 1.05
C ASN A 22 6.26 -7.33 1.20
N ALA A 23 6.69 -7.05 2.44
CA ALA A 23 8.02 -6.52 2.72
C ALA A 23 9.16 -7.40 2.13
N GLY A 24 9.05 -8.72 2.25
CA GLY A 24 10.05 -9.65 1.71
C GLY A 24 10.10 -9.63 0.18
N GLN A 25 8.94 -9.54 -0.47
CA GLN A 25 8.85 -9.45 -1.93
C GLN A 25 9.39 -8.13 -2.47
N GLU A 26 9.19 -7.02 -1.74
CA GLU A 26 9.80 -5.72 -2.08
C GLU A 26 11.33 -5.77 -2.02
N LEU A 27 11.90 -6.39 -0.98
CA LEU A 27 13.34 -6.62 -0.88
C LEU A 27 13.85 -7.48 -2.04
N LEU A 28 13.14 -8.57 -2.37
CA LEU A 28 13.51 -9.42 -3.49
C LEU A 28 13.48 -8.67 -4.82
N MET A 29 12.47 -7.82 -5.04
CA MET A 29 12.37 -6.98 -6.24
C MET A 29 13.58 -6.08 -6.39
N PHE A 30 14.03 -5.45 -5.30
CA PHE A 30 15.27 -4.67 -5.30
C PHE A 30 16.48 -5.52 -5.64
N LEU A 31 16.66 -6.66 -4.97
CA LEU A 31 17.78 -7.57 -5.20
C LEU A 31 17.87 -8.00 -6.68
N THR A 32 16.73 -8.32 -7.30
CA THR A 32 16.70 -8.74 -8.71
C THR A 32 17.11 -7.62 -9.68
N HIS A 33 17.04 -6.36 -9.27
CA HIS A 33 17.38 -5.20 -10.10
C HIS A 33 18.63 -4.44 -9.65
N GLN A 34 19.21 -4.78 -8.50
CA GLN A 34 20.33 -4.06 -7.89
C GLN A 34 21.51 -3.88 -8.86
N HIS A 35 21.82 -4.90 -9.66
CA HIS A 35 22.89 -4.87 -10.66
C HIS A 35 22.70 -3.82 -11.78
N ARG A 36 21.49 -3.28 -11.94
CA ARG A 36 21.14 -2.24 -12.92
C ARG A 36 21.13 -0.83 -12.32
N LEU A 37 21.22 -0.74 -10.99
CA LEU A 37 21.20 0.52 -10.29
C LEU A 37 22.63 1.04 -10.16
N GLY A 38 22.82 2.33 -10.42
CA GLY A 38 24.09 3.01 -10.15
C GLY A 38 24.30 3.24 -8.65
N GLN A 39 25.14 4.21 -8.31
CA GLN A 39 25.29 4.61 -6.91
C GLN A 39 23.96 5.14 -6.35
N LEU A 40 23.52 4.56 -5.24
CA LEU A 40 22.29 4.94 -4.55
C LEU A 40 22.59 5.98 -3.49
N GLY A 41 21.81 7.06 -3.45
CA GLY A 41 21.83 8.04 -2.36
C GLY A 41 20.82 7.70 -1.26
N HIS A 42 19.57 7.43 -1.64
CA HIS A 42 18.48 7.19 -0.71
C HIS A 42 17.64 5.98 -1.11
N VAL A 43 17.35 5.11 -0.15
CA VAL A 43 16.36 4.04 -0.25
C VAL A 43 15.23 4.36 0.73
N VAL A 44 14.06 4.70 0.18
CA VAL A 44 12.85 4.96 0.95
C VAL A 44 11.85 3.83 0.74
N VAL A 45 11.61 3.04 1.78
CA VAL A 45 10.62 1.96 1.79
C VAL A 45 9.29 2.52 2.29
N LEU A 46 8.41 2.88 1.36
CA LEU A 46 7.02 3.28 1.65
C LEU A 46 6.12 2.05 1.53
N SER A 47 5.79 1.40 2.65
CA SER A 47 5.08 0.11 2.66
C SER A 47 4.32 -0.14 3.96
N GLY A 48 3.75 -1.33 4.13
CA GLY A 48 3.28 -1.87 5.41
C GLY A 48 1.95 -2.60 5.33
N LEU A 49 0.97 -2.09 4.57
CA LEU A 49 -0.40 -2.63 4.61
C LEU A 49 -0.54 -3.94 3.81
N ASN A 50 0.23 -4.12 2.74
CA ASN A 50 0.23 -5.38 2.00
C ASN A 50 0.79 -6.53 2.85
N SER A 51 1.83 -6.27 3.66
CA SER A 51 2.33 -7.23 4.63
C SER A 51 1.27 -7.61 5.65
N LEU A 52 0.45 -6.65 6.10
CA LEU A 52 -0.69 -6.91 6.97
C LEU A 52 -1.78 -7.74 6.28
N ALA A 53 -2.16 -7.38 5.05
CA ALA A 53 -3.13 -8.15 4.26
C ALA A 53 -2.64 -9.59 4.01
N HIS A 54 -1.34 -9.78 3.78
CA HIS A 54 -0.73 -11.10 3.61
C HIS A 54 -0.84 -11.97 4.87
N GLU A 55 -0.76 -11.40 6.07
CA GLU A 55 -0.96 -12.18 7.30
C GLU A 55 -2.36 -12.77 7.39
N ALA A 56 -3.39 -12.03 6.95
CA ALA A 56 -4.74 -12.55 6.85
C ALA A 56 -4.85 -13.57 5.69
N LEU A 57 -4.25 -13.26 4.54
CA LEU A 57 -4.28 -14.11 3.35
C LEU A 57 -3.69 -15.50 3.60
N CYS A 58 -2.59 -15.56 4.33
CA CYS A 58 -1.95 -16.81 4.75
C CYS A 58 -2.87 -17.65 5.65
N GLU A 59 -3.63 -17.02 6.55
CA GLU A 59 -4.61 -17.74 7.39
C GLU A 59 -5.79 -18.27 6.57
N VAL A 60 -6.26 -17.50 5.59
CA VAL A 60 -7.31 -17.95 4.66
C VAL A 60 -6.80 -19.13 3.82
N LEU A 61 -5.55 -19.07 3.31
CA LEU A 61 -4.90 -20.15 2.55
C LEU A 61 -4.66 -21.42 3.38
N ALA A 62 -4.31 -21.26 4.65
CA ALA A 62 -4.04 -22.38 5.55
C ALA A 62 -5.32 -22.99 6.17
N SER A 63 -6.48 -22.37 5.96
CA SER A 63 -7.74 -22.83 6.53
C SER A 63 -8.13 -24.20 5.93
N PRO A 64 -8.46 -25.21 6.75
CA PRO A 64 -8.73 -26.58 6.31
C PRO A 64 -10.08 -26.76 5.56
N ASN A 65 -10.63 -25.69 4.97
CA ASN A 65 -11.92 -25.73 4.30
C ASN A 65 -11.86 -26.53 2.99
N ASP A 66 -12.94 -27.30 2.76
CA ASP A 66 -13.26 -28.18 1.62
C ASP A 66 -12.49 -27.88 0.30
N PRO A 67 -11.93 -28.88 -0.41
CA PRO A 67 -11.32 -28.73 -1.74
C PRO A 67 -12.10 -27.88 -2.77
N GLN A 68 -13.41 -27.71 -2.62
CA GLN A 68 -14.21 -26.77 -3.41
C GLN A 68 -13.98 -25.30 -3.01
N HIS A 69 -13.87 -25.02 -1.72
CA HIS A 69 -13.51 -23.69 -1.19
C HIS A 69 -12.08 -23.29 -1.57
N ALA A 70 -11.12 -24.21 -1.52
CA ALA A 70 -9.75 -23.95 -1.99
C ALA A 70 -9.69 -23.59 -3.48
N ARG A 71 -10.52 -24.23 -4.33
CA ARG A 71 -10.62 -23.92 -5.77
C ARG A 71 -11.32 -22.58 -6.03
N ALA A 72 -12.44 -22.30 -5.35
CA ALA A 72 -13.10 -21.00 -5.42
C ALA A 72 -12.15 -19.87 -4.96
N TYR A 73 -11.34 -20.16 -3.94
CA TYR A 73 -10.35 -19.23 -3.40
C TYR A 73 -9.13 -19.04 -4.30
N GLN A 74 -8.65 -20.08 -4.98
CA GLN A 74 -7.59 -19.92 -5.98
C GLN A 74 -8.09 -19.16 -7.23
N ALA A 75 -9.32 -19.41 -7.68
CA ALA A 75 -9.96 -18.62 -8.73
C ALA A 75 -10.12 -17.14 -8.31
N PHE A 76 -10.43 -16.91 -7.04
CA PHE A 76 -10.50 -15.60 -6.41
C PHE A 76 -9.13 -14.91 -6.33
N LEU A 77 -8.06 -15.62 -5.97
CA LEU A 77 -6.70 -15.05 -5.98
C LEU A 77 -6.25 -14.70 -7.40
N ASN A 78 -6.62 -15.52 -8.38
CA ASN A 78 -6.36 -15.22 -9.78
C ASN A 78 -7.07 -13.93 -10.24
N SER A 79 -8.22 -13.56 -9.66
CA SER A 79 -8.92 -12.30 -9.97
C SER A 79 -8.15 -11.04 -9.55
N PHE A 80 -7.16 -11.14 -8.65
CA PHE A 80 -6.26 -10.02 -8.34
C PHE A 80 -5.21 -9.78 -9.44
N SER A 81 -4.95 -10.79 -10.28
CA SER A 81 -4.06 -10.70 -11.45
C SER A 81 -4.74 -10.01 -12.64
N GLU A 82 -6.06 -10.18 -12.74
CA GLU A 82 -6.88 -9.65 -13.83
C GLU A 82 -7.45 -8.30 -13.41
N GLY A 83 -6.63 -7.25 -13.57
CA GLY A 83 -7.16 -5.89 -13.58
C GLY A 83 -8.31 -5.82 -14.58
N MET A 84 -9.52 -5.57 -14.06
CA MET A 84 -10.83 -5.76 -14.68
C MET A 84 -11.39 -7.17 -14.53
N GLN A 85 -12.44 -7.25 -13.70
CA GLN A 85 -13.48 -8.27 -13.86
C GLN A 85 -13.75 -8.47 -15.36
N PRO A 86 -13.71 -9.70 -15.90
CA PRO A 86 -14.21 -9.91 -17.25
C PRO A 86 -15.66 -9.45 -17.24
N ALA A 87 -15.96 -8.41 -18.01
CA ALA A 87 -17.34 -8.03 -18.26
C ALA A 87 -18.06 -9.30 -18.72
N ALA A 88 -19.00 -9.78 -17.89
CA ALA A 88 -19.70 -11.02 -18.17
C ALA A 88 -20.19 -10.95 -19.63
N PRO A 89 -19.90 -11.95 -20.49
CA PRO A 89 -20.29 -11.88 -21.88
C PRO A 89 -21.80 -11.65 -21.91
N ALA A 90 -22.24 -10.61 -22.63
CA ALA A 90 -23.64 -10.27 -22.81
C ALA A 90 -24.34 -11.41 -23.58
N ARG A 91 -24.63 -12.51 -22.89
CA ARG A 91 -25.33 -13.65 -23.42
C ARG A 91 -26.77 -13.19 -23.56
N ARG A 92 -27.27 -13.06 -24.79
CA ARG A 92 -28.68 -12.73 -25.08
C ARG A 92 -29.57 -13.72 -24.34
N GLN A 93 -30.10 -13.31 -23.20
CA GLN A 93 -31.03 -14.12 -22.41
C GLN A 93 -32.42 -13.97 -23.03
N SER A 94 -33.06 -15.10 -23.32
CA SER A 94 -34.43 -15.11 -23.82
C SER A 94 -35.38 -14.51 -22.79
N LEU A 95 -36.41 -13.81 -23.27
CA LEU A 95 -37.45 -13.17 -22.44
C LEU A 95 -38.09 -14.15 -21.42
N TRP A 96 -38.22 -15.42 -21.81
CA TRP A 96 -38.71 -16.50 -20.94
C TRP A 96 -37.77 -16.83 -19.78
N ARG A 97 -36.45 -16.70 -19.96
CA ARG A 97 -35.46 -16.92 -18.91
C ARG A 97 -35.41 -15.76 -17.91
N ARG A 98 -35.69 -14.53 -18.36
CA ARG A 98 -35.85 -13.35 -17.49
C ARG A 98 -37.06 -13.46 -16.57
N ILE A 99 -38.19 -13.96 -17.08
CA ILE A 99 -39.40 -14.18 -16.26
C ILE A 99 -39.17 -15.32 -15.27
N GLY A 100 -38.50 -16.40 -15.68
CA GLY A 100 -38.12 -17.49 -14.77
C GLY A 100 -37.15 -17.06 -13.67
N GLN A 101 -36.18 -16.18 -13.98
CA GLN A 101 -35.22 -15.64 -13.00
C GLN A 101 -35.82 -14.57 -12.08
N ALA A 102 -36.87 -13.85 -12.51
CA ALA A 102 -37.61 -12.94 -11.64
C ALA A 102 -38.42 -13.66 -10.54
N LEU A 103 -38.73 -14.94 -10.74
CA LEU A 103 -39.44 -15.80 -9.78
C LEU A 103 -38.49 -16.62 -8.90
N THR A 104 -37.20 -16.67 -9.24
CA THR A 104 -36.15 -17.28 -8.44
C THR A 104 -35.13 -16.22 -8.08
N THR A 105 -35.35 -15.51 -6.98
CA THR A 105 -34.27 -14.75 -6.33
C THR A 105 -33.13 -15.74 -6.09
N PRO A 106 -31.95 -15.58 -6.71
CA PRO A 106 -30.79 -16.35 -6.30
C PRO A 106 -30.65 -16.13 -4.79
N PRO A 107 -30.42 -17.18 -3.98
CA PRO A 107 -30.06 -16.95 -2.59
C PRO A 107 -28.90 -15.96 -2.61
N ALA A 108 -29.05 -14.83 -1.92
CA ALA A 108 -27.94 -13.93 -1.71
C ALA A 108 -26.81 -14.79 -1.13
N GLU A 109 -25.71 -14.92 -1.87
CA GLU A 109 -24.56 -15.67 -1.37
C GLU A 109 -24.19 -15.08 -0.01
N SER A 110 -24.29 -15.90 1.03
CA SER A 110 -23.94 -15.48 2.37
C SER A 110 -22.52 -14.91 2.32
N PRO A 111 -22.27 -13.72 2.89
CA PRO A 111 -20.95 -13.14 2.90
C PRO A 111 -19.96 -14.15 3.49
N ILE A 112 -18.90 -14.47 2.74
CA ILE A 112 -17.86 -15.39 3.19
C ILE A 112 -17.17 -14.74 4.39
N THR A 113 -17.44 -15.24 5.58
CA THR A 113 -16.74 -14.83 6.80
C THR A 113 -15.45 -15.62 6.92
N TRP A 114 -14.31 -14.93 6.92
CA TRP A 114 -13.02 -15.58 7.09
C TRP A 114 -12.72 -15.80 8.58
N PRO A 115 -12.35 -17.02 9.01
CA PRO A 115 -11.97 -17.29 10.39
C PRO A 115 -10.56 -16.75 10.65
N LEU A 116 -10.43 -15.43 10.71
CA LEU A 116 -9.16 -14.74 10.94
C LEU A 116 -8.84 -14.67 12.43
N SER A 117 -7.56 -14.71 12.75
CA SER A 117 -7.06 -14.34 14.08
C SER A 117 -7.46 -12.91 14.43
N PRO A 118 -7.54 -12.58 15.74
CA PRO A 118 -7.74 -11.21 16.20
C PRO A 118 -6.76 -10.23 15.52
N PRO A 119 -7.20 -9.01 15.20
CA PRO A 119 -6.39 -8.04 14.46
C PRO A 119 -5.05 -7.78 15.16
N GLU A 120 -5.01 -7.66 16.49
CA GLU A 120 -3.79 -7.45 17.28
C GLU A 120 -2.70 -8.47 16.92
N LYS A 121 -3.08 -9.74 16.79
CA LYS A 121 -2.16 -10.84 16.47
C LYS A 121 -1.65 -10.72 15.03
N ARG A 122 -2.52 -10.37 14.09
CA ARG A 122 -2.15 -10.17 12.67
C ARG A 122 -1.23 -8.96 12.51
N LEU A 123 -1.56 -7.82 13.12
CA LEU A 123 -0.70 -6.63 13.13
C LEU A 123 0.65 -6.92 13.78
N ALA A 124 0.70 -7.68 14.88
CA ALA A 124 1.96 -8.04 15.53
C ALA A 124 2.89 -8.86 14.60
N ARG A 125 2.34 -9.88 13.92
CA ARG A 125 3.13 -10.71 12.98
C ARG A 125 3.59 -9.93 11.76
N ALA A 126 2.71 -9.09 11.21
CA ALA A 126 3.05 -8.21 10.09
C ALA A 126 4.18 -7.24 10.47
N ALA A 127 4.10 -6.63 11.66
CA ALA A 127 5.13 -5.71 12.15
C ALA A 127 6.48 -6.41 12.34
N ASP A 128 6.46 -7.64 12.88
CA ASP A 128 7.67 -8.44 13.04
C ASP A 128 8.29 -8.82 11.69
N SER A 129 7.45 -9.16 10.70
CA SER A 129 7.88 -9.46 9.34
C SER A 129 8.53 -8.25 8.69
N ILE A 130 7.86 -7.09 8.72
CA ILE A 130 8.39 -5.81 8.22
C ILE A 130 9.71 -5.47 8.90
N GLY A 131 9.77 -5.47 10.23
CA GLY A 131 10.97 -5.11 10.98
C GLY A 131 12.16 -6.03 10.69
N ARG A 132 11.94 -7.36 10.62
CA ARG A 132 12.98 -8.31 10.20
C ARG A 132 13.50 -8.01 8.80
N THR A 133 12.62 -7.70 7.86
CA THR A 133 13.02 -7.38 6.49
C THR A 133 13.74 -6.04 6.40
N LEU A 134 13.35 -5.03 7.19
CA LEU A 134 14.09 -3.77 7.26
C LEU A 134 15.51 -3.95 7.81
N ARG A 135 15.72 -4.85 8.77
CA ARG A 135 17.09 -5.21 9.21
C ARG A 135 17.88 -5.95 8.12
N GLN A 136 17.21 -6.67 7.21
CA GLN A 136 17.89 -7.27 6.05
C GLN A 136 18.29 -6.20 5.03
N TRP A 137 17.41 -5.24 4.77
CA TRP A 137 17.73 -4.06 3.96
C TRP A 137 18.94 -3.30 4.52
N ASP A 138 18.93 -3.02 5.83
CA ASP A 138 20.01 -2.31 6.51
C ASP A 138 21.36 -3.00 6.34
N ARG A 139 21.41 -4.31 6.62
CA ARG A 139 22.62 -5.14 6.41
C ARG A 139 23.08 -5.17 4.97
N LEU A 140 22.14 -5.19 4.03
CA LEU A 140 22.46 -5.20 2.61
C LEU A 140 23.05 -3.88 2.14
N LEU A 141 22.63 -2.76 2.75
CA LEU A 141 23.10 -1.42 2.42
C LEU A 141 24.28 -0.97 3.28
N ALA A 142 24.74 -1.77 4.24
CA ALA A 142 25.74 -1.38 5.23
C ALA A 142 27.08 -0.89 4.64
N ASP A 143 27.52 -1.47 3.52
CA ASP A 143 28.75 -1.08 2.82
C ASP A 143 28.49 -0.05 1.71
N SER A 144 27.28 0.49 1.62
CA SER A 144 26.90 1.51 0.64
C SER A 144 26.89 2.91 1.28
N HIS A 145 26.96 3.94 0.44
CA HIS A 145 26.71 5.31 0.86
C HIS A 145 25.21 5.65 0.96
N ALA A 146 24.33 4.67 0.75
CA ALA A 146 22.89 4.90 0.69
C ALA A 146 22.27 4.95 2.09
N THR A 147 21.39 5.91 2.32
CA THR A 147 20.56 5.92 3.54
C THR A 147 19.33 5.03 3.36
N LEU A 148 18.98 4.25 4.38
CA LEU A 148 17.71 3.54 4.44
C LEU A 148 16.70 4.30 5.32
N THR A 149 15.47 4.45 4.86
CA THR A 149 14.37 4.96 5.68
C THR A 149 13.09 4.19 5.39
N PHE A 150 12.40 3.78 6.44
CA PHE A 150 11.06 3.22 6.35
C PHE A 150 10.00 4.27 6.63
N ILE A 151 8.94 4.26 5.83
CA ILE A 151 7.75 5.09 6.01
C ILE A 151 6.54 4.18 5.94
N LEU A 152 5.76 4.12 7.03
CA LEU A 152 4.48 3.42 7.02
C LEU A 152 3.54 4.15 6.06
N GLN A 153 3.10 3.46 5.02
CA GLN A 153 2.22 4.02 4.02
C GLN A 153 0.87 4.45 4.61
N PRO A 154 0.24 5.51 4.08
CA PRO A 154 -1.00 6.01 4.63
C PRO A 154 -2.17 5.06 4.34
N LEU A 155 -3.04 4.89 5.32
CA LEU A 155 -4.35 4.28 5.24
C LEU A 155 -5.36 5.34 5.68
N LEU A 156 -6.36 5.63 4.86
CA LEU A 156 -7.26 6.76 5.09
C LEU A 156 -7.87 6.77 6.51
N PRO A 157 -8.46 5.67 7.02
CA PRO A 157 -8.92 5.56 8.40
C PRO A 157 -7.89 5.91 9.51
N TRP A 158 -6.59 5.77 9.25
CA TRP A 158 -5.53 6.11 10.21
C TRP A 158 -5.03 7.54 10.08
N CYS A 159 -5.36 8.23 8.99
CA CYS A 159 -4.83 9.57 8.70
C CYS A 159 -5.62 10.67 9.42
N ARG A 160 -6.95 10.55 9.49
CA ARG A 160 -7.84 11.62 9.98
C ARG A 160 -9.15 11.06 10.52
N ASP A 161 -9.66 11.71 11.57
CA ASP A 161 -10.98 11.39 12.13
C ASP A 161 -12.12 12.05 11.33
N THR A 162 -11.87 13.23 10.75
CA THR A 162 -12.86 13.97 9.94
C THR A 162 -12.48 13.90 8.47
N LEU A 163 -13.38 13.35 7.67
CA LEU A 163 -13.18 13.14 6.24
C LEU A 163 -13.77 14.30 5.42
N PRO A 164 -13.08 14.75 4.36
CA PRO A 164 -13.68 15.52 3.29
C PRO A 164 -14.91 14.80 2.70
N VAL A 165 -15.85 15.58 2.14
CA VAL A 165 -17.13 15.05 1.65
C VAL A 165 -16.94 13.99 0.57
N GLY A 166 -15.96 14.16 -0.34
CA GLY A 166 -15.69 13.19 -1.40
C GLY A 166 -15.19 11.86 -0.85
N GLU A 167 -14.18 11.90 0.02
CA GLU A 167 -13.65 10.72 0.73
C GLU A 167 -14.70 10.01 1.59
N GLN A 168 -15.56 10.76 2.30
CA GLN A 168 -16.65 10.19 3.08
C GLN A 168 -17.66 9.43 2.19
N ALA A 169 -18.05 10.01 1.06
CA ALA A 169 -18.93 9.36 0.09
C ALA A 169 -18.28 8.13 -0.54
N MET A 170 -16.97 8.20 -0.84
CA MET A 170 -16.19 7.09 -1.36
C MET A 170 -16.14 5.92 -0.36
N LEU A 171 -15.85 6.17 0.92
CA LEU A 171 -15.83 5.11 1.93
C LEU A 171 -17.21 4.48 2.13
N ALA A 172 -18.27 5.28 2.16
CA ALA A 172 -19.64 4.78 2.25
C ALA A 172 -19.99 3.87 1.06
N ALA A 173 -19.51 4.18 -0.14
CA ALA A 173 -19.68 3.31 -1.30
C ALA A 173 -18.90 1.99 -1.17
N LEU A 174 -17.66 2.04 -0.66
CA LEU A 174 -16.84 0.85 -0.43
C LEU A 174 -17.42 -0.06 0.68
N GLU A 175 -18.07 0.50 1.69
CA GLU A 175 -18.72 -0.29 2.76
C GLU A 175 -19.90 -1.11 2.25
N GLN A 176 -20.62 -0.63 1.23
CA GLN A 176 -21.72 -1.38 0.63
C GLN A 176 -21.24 -2.62 -0.12
N GLN A 177 -20.03 -2.57 -0.69
CA GLN A 177 -19.42 -3.66 -1.46
C GLN A 177 -17.91 -3.74 -1.17
N PRO A 178 -17.52 -4.28 0.00
CA PRO A 178 -16.11 -4.31 0.39
C PRO A 178 -15.32 -5.20 -0.55
N ALA A 179 -14.23 -4.64 -1.08
CA ALA A 179 -13.30 -5.39 -1.88
C ALA A 179 -12.63 -6.47 -1.02
N ASN A 180 -12.07 -7.46 -1.68
CA ASN A 180 -11.40 -8.57 -0.99
C ASN A 180 -10.22 -8.11 -0.14
N PHE A 181 -9.49 -7.10 -0.61
CA PHE A 181 -8.42 -6.48 0.14
C PHE A 181 -8.94 -5.82 1.43
N ASP A 182 -10.10 -5.15 1.38
CA ASP A 182 -10.72 -4.55 2.57
C ASP A 182 -11.05 -5.62 3.63
N ARG A 183 -11.54 -6.79 3.19
CA ARG A 183 -11.84 -7.91 4.09
C ARG A 183 -10.59 -8.49 4.75
N LEU A 184 -9.42 -8.43 4.10
CA LEU A 184 -8.15 -8.89 4.70
C LEU A 184 -7.69 -7.95 5.81
N LEU A 185 -8.05 -6.67 5.72
CA LEU A 185 -7.76 -5.64 6.70
C LEU A 185 -8.88 -5.44 7.73
N ASP A 186 -9.92 -6.29 7.71
CA ASP A 186 -11.06 -6.13 8.61
C ASP A 186 -10.62 -6.11 10.08
N GLY A 187 -11.24 -5.23 10.87
CA GLY A 187 -10.90 -4.97 12.26
C GLY A 187 -9.54 -4.30 12.51
N ALA A 188 -8.75 -3.95 11.48
CA ALA A 188 -7.43 -3.32 11.65
C ALA A 188 -7.46 -1.78 11.62
N PHE A 189 -8.63 -1.16 11.41
CA PHE A 189 -8.75 0.29 11.21
C PHE A 189 -8.71 1.14 12.49
N ASP A 190 -8.69 0.50 13.67
CA ASP A 190 -8.65 1.21 14.95
C ASP A 190 -7.33 1.98 15.16
N SER A 191 -7.42 3.18 15.75
CA SER A 191 -6.29 4.08 15.95
C SER A 191 -5.31 3.59 17.03
N GLN A 192 -5.77 2.86 18.05
CA GLN A 192 -4.89 2.25 19.04
C GLN A 192 -4.11 1.07 18.44
N LEU A 193 -4.76 0.27 17.60
CA LEU A 193 -4.11 -0.79 16.82
C LEU A 193 -3.05 -0.23 15.87
N HIS A 194 -3.36 0.87 15.15
CA HIS A 194 -2.40 1.61 14.33
C HIS A 194 -1.17 2.05 15.13
N ALA A 195 -1.37 2.73 16.26
CA ALA A 195 -0.27 3.21 17.09
C ALA A 195 0.57 2.06 17.68
N ALA A 196 -0.05 0.94 18.05
CA ALA A 196 0.65 -0.26 18.51
C ALA A 196 1.47 -0.90 17.38
N PHE A 197 0.90 -0.99 16.17
CA PHE A 197 1.52 -1.54 14.99
C PHE A 197 2.77 -0.77 14.58
N PHE A 198 2.67 0.55 14.42
CA PHE A 198 3.81 1.37 14.03
C PHE A 198 4.92 1.35 15.09
N ARG A 199 4.58 1.44 16.38
CA ARG A 199 5.58 1.31 17.47
C ARG A 199 6.31 -0.03 17.42
N ARG A 200 5.60 -1.12 17.14
CA ARG A 200 6.21 -2.44 17.01
C ARG A 200 7.13 -2.52 15.79
N ILE A 201 6.72 -2.00 14.63
CA ILE A 201 7.59 -1.92 13.44
C ILE A 201 8.88 -1.19 13.79
N LYS A 202 8.79 0.01 14.38
CA LYS A 202 9.95 0.81 14.77
C LYS A 202 10.88 0.04 15.72
N SER A 203 10.32 -0.62 16.73
CA SER A 203 11.12 -1.42 17.68
C SER A 203 11.80 -2.61 17.02
N GLN A 204 11.16 -3.26 16.04
CA GLN A 204 11.73 -4.40 15.33
C GLN A 204 12.72 -3.96 14.24
N ALA A 205 12.58 -2.75 13.70
CA ALA A 205 13.42 -2.25 12.62
C ALA A 205 14.71 -1.58 13.11
N ASP A 206 14.87 -1.33 14.41
CA ASP A 206 16.06 -0.67 14.98
C ASP A 206 17.37 -1.27 14.42
N PRO A 207 18.31 -0.45 13.90
CA PRO A 207 18.38 1.02 13.99
C PRO A 207 17.70 1.82 12.86
N VAL A 208 16.96 1.19 11.95
CA VAL A 208 16.42 1.85 10.74
C VAL A 208 15.47 3.00 11.11
N PRO A 209 15.69 4.23 10.60
CA PRO A 209 14.75 5.34 10.77
C PRO A 209 13.36 4.99 10.24
N CYS A 210 12.37 5.03 11.13
CA CYS A 210 10.97 4.74 10.81
C CYS A 210 10.09 5.97 11.03
N TYR A 211 9.26 6.29 10.05
CA TYR A 211 8.29 7.38 10.10
C TYR A 211 6.88 6.90 9.77
N ASP A 212 5.88 7.60 10.30
CA ASP A 212 4.48 7.26 10.09
C ASP A 212 3.81 8.31 9.21
N MET A 213 3.53 7.95 7.94
CA MET A 213 2.89 8.88 7.02
C MET A 213 1.45 9.19 7.43
N ASN A 214 0.79 8.29 8.18
CA ASN A 214 -0.59 8.51 8.63
C ASN A 214 -0.69 9.77 9.49
N GLY A 215 0.25 9.94 10.44
CA GLY A 215 0.36 11.16 11.22
C GLY A 215 0.99 12.33 10.46
N MET A 216 2.03 12.08 9.66
CA MET A 216 2.78 13.16 9.00
C MET A 216 2.04 13.84 7.86
N LEU A 217 1.11 13.16 7.19
CA LEU A 217 0.37 13.72 6.06
C LEU A 217 -0.44 14.96 6.47
N SER A 218 -0.82 15.07 7.75
CA SER A 218 -1.49 16.25 8.34
C SER A 218 -0.70 17.56 8.21
N SER A 219 0.62 17.50 8.02
CA SER A 219 1.46 18.67 7.77
C SER A 219 1.32 19.25 6.36
N SER A 220 0.64 18.55 5.45
CA SER A 220 0.38 19.04 4.11
C SER A 220 -0.65 20.18 4.12
N PRO A 221 -0.41 21.29 3.39
CA PRO A 221 -1.38 22.39 3.31
C PRO A 221 -2.68 21.99 2.58
N VAL A 222 -2.66 20.88 1.84
CA VAL A 222 -3.84 20.34 1.15
C VAL A 222 -4.44 19.15 1.90
N PHE A 223 -4.10 18.94 3.17
CA PHE A 223 -4.61 17.82 3.95
C PHE A 223 -6.15 17.80 4.00
N GLY A 224 -6.82 18.95 4.02
CA GLY A 224 -8.29 19.03 4.01
C GLY A 224 -8.97 18.73 2.66
N ALA A 225 -8.22 18.43 1.60
CA ALA A 225 -8.77 18.06 0.30
C ALA A 225 -8.99 16.54 0.17
N ASP A 226 -9.73 16.13 -0.85
CA ASP A 226 -9.79 14.72 -1.28
C ASP A 226 -8.41 14.31 -1.84
N LEU A 227 -7.69 13.47 -1.11
CA LEU A 227 -6.36 12.97 -1.45
C LEU A 227 -6.38 11.50 -1.87
N PHE A 228 -7.42 10.76 -1.50
CA PHE A 228 -7.54 9.32 -1.72
C PHE A 228 -8.58 8.97 -2.79
N ILE A 229 -8.34 7.89 -3.54
CA ILE A 229 -9.30 7.31 -4.50
C ILE A 229 -10.01 6.06 -3.95
N ASP A 230 -9.39 5.41 -2.96
CA ASP A 230 -9.96 4.34 -2.11
C ASP A 230 -9.32 4.41 -0.70
N ARG A 231 -9.45 3.40 0.16
CA ARG A 231 -8.85 3.43 1.50
C ARG A 231 -7.32 3.57 1.50
N LEU A 232 -6.64 3.14 0.44
CA LEU A 232 -5.20 2.94 0.37
C LEU A 232 -4.52 3.87 -0.65
N HIS A 233 -5.10 4.00 -1.82
CA HIS A 233 -4.48 4.64 -2.97
C HIS A 233 -4.76 6.13 -2.99
N LEU A 234 -3.70 6.90 -3.23
CA LEU A 234 -3.75 8.35 -3.36
C LEU A 234 -4.05 8.75 -4.81
N ASN A 235 -4.82 9.82 -5.00
CA ASN A 235 -4.89 10.52 -6.27
C ASN A 235 -3.58 11.30 -6.54
N ASP A 236 -3.50 12.04 -7.65
CA ASP A 236 -2.27 12.80 -7.98
C ASP A 236 -1.96 13.90 -6.94
N LEU A 237 -2.99 14.59 -6.44
CA LEU A 237 -2.83 15.59 -5.38
C LEU A 237 -2.28 14.97 -4.09
N GLY A 238 -2.81 13.81 -3.69
CA GLY A 238 -2.33 13.03 -2.55
C GLY A 238 -0.90 12.54 -2.75
N ASN A 239 -0.57 12.05 -3.95
CA ASN A 239 0.80 11.67 -4.30
C ASN A 239 1.78 12.86 -4.21
N ASN A 240 1.39 14.04 -4.68
CA ASN A 240 2.19 15.24 -4.58
C ASN A 240 2.36 15.68 -3.11
N ALA A 241 1.28 15.66 -2.33
CA ALA A 241 1.31 15.97 -0.90
C ALA A 241 2.27 15.05 -0.14
N LEU A 242 2.17 13.73 -0.35
CA LEU A 242 3.03 12.75 0.28
C LEU A 242 4.50 12.93 -0.16
N ALA A 243 4.77 13.20 -1.44
CA ALA A 243 6.13 13.50 -1.91
C ALA A 243 6.74 14.72 -1.19
N LYS A 244 5.98 15.81 -1.06
CA LYS A 244 6.43 17.02 -0.34
C LYS A 244 6.73 16.75 1.14
N VAL A 245 5.87 15.98 1.81
CA VAL A 245 6.07 15.59 3.21
C VAL A 245 7.33 14.73 3.36
N ILE A 246 7.56 13.76 2.47
CA ILE A 246 8.81 12.97 2.45
C ILE A 246 10.01 13.88 2.24
N THR A 247 10.00 14.70 1.20
CA THR A 247 11.11 15.60 0.87
C THR A 247 11.45 16.52 2.05
N ALA A 248 10.45 17.13 2.69
CA ALA A 248 10.66 17.97 3.85
C ALA A 248 11.20 17.18 5.05
N LYS A 249 10.64 15.98 5.32
CA LYS A 249 11.04 15.16 6.46
C LYS A 249 12.48 14.67 6.35
N LEU A 250 12.91 14.33 5.14
CA LEU A 250 14.24 13.79 4.88
C LEU A 250 15.26 14.87 4.51
N GLY A 251 14.86 16.14 4.45
CA GLY A 251 15.76 17.25 4.11
C GLY A 251 16.28 17.21 2.67
N LEU A 252 15.47 16.70 1.73
CA LEU A 252 15.88 16.42 0.35
C LEU A 252 15.52 17.53 -0.65
N ALA A 253 14.96 18.64 -0.18
CA ALA A 253 14.52 19.71 -1.07
C ALA A 253 15.70 20.34 -1.79
N GLN A 254 15.54 20.67 -3.07
CA GLN A 254 16.53 21.53 -3.72
C GLN A 254 16.60 22.88 -3.01
N GLU A 255 17.80 23.26 -2.56
CA GLU A 255 18.12 24.65 -2.28
C GLU A 255 18.10 25.44 -3.59
N LYS A 256 16.91 25.87 -4.03
CA LYS A 256 16.82 26.90 -5.06
C LYS A 256 17.37 28.21 -4.46
N HIS A 257 18.69 28.43 -4.57
CA HIS A 257 19.37 29.73 -4.78
C HIS A 257 20.91 29.76 -4.55
N ALA A 258 21.65 28.66 -4.72
CA ALA A 258 23.12 28.72 -4.82
C ALA A 258 23.60 28.53 -6.28
N GLN A 259 23.66 29.64 -7.02
CA GLN A 259 24.48 29.89 -8.21
C GLN A 259 24.71 28.74 -9.21
N ARG A 260 23.75 28.48 -10.10
CA ARG A 260 24.03 27.75 -11.34
C ARG A 260 24.61 28.70 -12.39
N LYS A 261 25.90 29.03 -12.30
CA LYS A 261 26.68 29.46 -13.48
C LYS A 261 26.91 28.21 -14.33
N VAL A 262 26.03 27.97 -15.30
CA VAL A 262 26.22 26.91 -16.29
C VAL A 262 27.22 27.43 -17.33
N THR A 263 28.45 26.96 -17.28
CA THR A 263 29.38 27.05 -18.41
C THR A 263 28.94 26.02 -19.46
N PRO A 264 28.74 26.41 -20.74
CA PRO A 264 28.30 25.48 -21.77
C PRO A 264 29.42 24.48 -22.09
N ILE A 265 29.11 23.20 -21.99
CA ILE A 265 29.99 22.10 -22.39
C ILE A 265 30.02 22.09 -23.93
N LYS A 266 31.21 22.30 -24.52
CA LYS A 266 31.45 21.99 -25.93
C LYS A 266 31.69 20.49 -26.06
N LEU A 267 30.88 19.82 -26.85
CA LEU A 267 31.18 18.46 -27.31
C LEU A 267 32.35 18.52 -28.30
N VAL A 268 33.33 17.64 -28.10
CA VAL A 268 34.36 17.24 -29.07
C VAL A 268 34.03 15.83 -29.52
#